data_AF-A0A7V4G281-F1
#
_entry.id   AF-A0A7V4G281-F1
#
_cell.length_a   1.000
_cell.length_b   1.000
_cell.length_c   1.000
_cell.angle_alpha   90.00
_cell.angle_beta   90.00
_cell.angle_gamma   90.00
#
_symmetry.space_group_name_H-M   'P 1'
#
loop_
_entity.id
_entity.type
_entity.pdbx_description
1 polymer ?
#
loop_
_entity_poly.entity_id
_entity_poly.type
_entity_poly.pdbx_seq_one_letter_code
_entity_poly.pdbx_strand_id
1 'polypeptide(L)'
;AVRIFAPQKGARPEDIPVLARRLAGLDLPGGPHTGAAGGLGAKLLSLGATLVDGGERMLDVLGFDVACRGCAAVITGEGRLDGTSLEGKLPVVVARKARHHGLRVLGHFGCRGDGWQQAAALFDEVAFECD
;
A
#
# COMPACT_ATOMS: atom_id res chain seq x y z
N ALA A 1 9.21 -11.25 4.61
CA ALA A 1 9.86 -10.06 5.23
C ALA A 1 11.34 -9.96 4.87
N VAL A 2 12.20 -10.84 5.39
CA VAL A 2 13.67 -10.72 5.26
C VAL A 2 14.14 -10.64 3.80
N ARG A 3 13.76 -11.61 2.96
CA ARG A 3 14.19 -11.65 1.54
C ARG A 3 13.79 -10.41 0.72
N ILE A 4 12.68 -9.77 1.08
CA ILE A 4 12.09 -8.66 0.32
C ILE A 4 12.65 -7.31 0.83
N PHE A 5 12.65 -7.10 2.14
CA PHE A 5 12.88 -5.78 2.73
C PHE A 5 14.23 -5.60 3.41
N ALA A 6 15.00 -6.68 3.64
CA ALA A 6 16.32 -6.55 4.25
C ALA A 6 17.36 -5.90 3.32
N PRO A 7 17.41 -6.18 2.00
CA PRO A 7 18.39 -5.57 1.10
C PRO A 7 18.32 -4.03 1.07
N GLN A 8 17.11 -3.48 0.98
CA GLN A 8 16.89 -2.02 1.04
C GLN A 8 17.20 -1.39 2.42
N LYS A 9 17.49 -2.22 3.43
CA LYS A 9 17.92 -1.79 4.77
C LYS A 9 19.41 -2.08 5.02
N GLY A 10 20.17 -2.37 3.97
CA GLY A 10 21.62 -2.59 4.04
C GLY A 10 22.05 -4.02 4.37
N ALA A 11 21.14 -4.99 4.42
CA ALA A 11 21.54 -6.40 4.59
C ALA A 11 22.19 -6.92 3.30
N ARG A 12 23.37 -7.53 3.43
CA ARG A 12 24.06 -8.17 2.31
C ARG A 12 23.46 -9.55 2.03
N PRO A 13 23.68 -10.14 0.84
CA PRO A 13 23.16 -11.47 0.51
C PRO A 13 23.49 -12.55 1.55
N GLU A 14 24.68 -12.50 2.14
CA GLU A 14 25.14 -13.42 3.19
C GLU A 14 24.40 -13.25 4.54
N ASP A 15 23.83 -12.08 4.79
CA ASP A 15 23.10 -11.79 6.03
C ASP A 15 21.67 -12.37 6.00
N ILE A 16 21.10 -12.57 4.79
CA ILE A 16 19.71 -13.00 4.58
C ILE A 16 19.37 -14.34 5.25
N PRO A 17 20.18 -15.42 5.11
CA PRO A 17 19.86 -16.69 5.77
C PRO A 17 19.89 -16.60 7.30
N VAL A 18 20.82 -15.80 7.85
CA VAL A 18 20.96 -15.59 9.30
C VAL A 18 19.76 -14.82 9.85
N LEU A 19 19.37 -13.72 9.19
CA LEU A 19 18.21 -12.93 9.57
C LEU A 19 16.90 -13.73 9.46
N ALA A 20 16.75 -14.53 8.40
CA ALA A 20 15.58 -15.39 8.22
C ALA A 20 15.48 -16.44 9.34
N ARG A 21 16.60 -17.09 9.69
CA ARG A 21 16.66 -18.06 10.80
C ARG A 21 16.31 -17.41 12.14
N ARG A 22 16.90 -16.24 12.44
CA ARG A 22 16.62 -15.51 13.68
C ARG A 22 15.16 -15.10 13.80
N LEU A 23 14.56 -14.59 12.73
CA LEU A 23 13.14 -14.22 12.72
C LEU A 23 12.24 -15.45 12.90
N ALA A 24 12.54 -16.57 12.24
CA ALA A 24 11.78 -17.81 12.39
C ALA A 24 11.88 -18.38 13.82
N GLY A 25 13.03 -18.24 14.47
CA GLY A 25 13.24 -18.68 15.86
C GLY A 25 12.47 -17.89 16.92
N LEU A 26 11.79 -16.79 16.56
CA LEU A 26 10.92 -16.04 17.48
C LEU A 26 9.51 -16.64 17.63
N ASP A 27 9.18 -17.65 16.82
CA ASP A 27 7.87 -18.35 16.85
C ASP A 27 6.66 -17.39 16.83
N LEU A 28 6.73 -16.40 15.94
CA LEU A 28 5.70 -15.37 15.77
C LEU A 28 4.60 -15.84 14.80
N PRO A 29 3.35 -15.39 14.99
CA PRO A 29 2.26 -15.72 14.08
C PRO A 29 2.54 -15.21 12.65
N GLY A 30 2.21 -16.03 11.66
CA GLY A 30 2.22 -15.67 10.25
C GLY A 30 0.88 -15.07 9.79
N GLY A 31 0.87 -14.50 8.58
CA GLY A 31 -0.35 -13.96 7.96
C GLY A 31 -0.13 -12.66 7.21
N PRO A 32 -1.19 -12.04 6.65
CA PRO A 32 -1.12 -10.73 6.02
C PRO A 32 -0.49 -9.68 6.95
N HIS A 33 0.28 -8.75 6.37
CA HIS A 33 0.99 -7.65 7.07
C HIS A 33 2.04 -8.06 8.13
N THR A 34 2.12 -9.33 8.54
CA THR A 34 3.05 -9.78 9.59
C THR A 34 4.53 -9.50 9.27
N GLY A 35 4.88 -9.47 7.98
CA GLY A 35 6.22 -9.13 7.53
C GLY A 35 6.58 -7.64 7.54
N ALA A 36 5.61 -6.76 7.83
CA ALA A 36 5.80 -5.32 7.86
C ALA A 36 6.89 -4.91 8.86
N ALA A 37 7.63 -3.85 8.51
CA ALA A 37 8.74 -3.31 9.29
C ALA A 37 9.76 -4.37 9.76
N GLY A 38 9.94 -5.46 8.99
CA GLY A 38 10.91 -6.52 9.31
C GLY A 38 10.41 -7.57 10.31
N GLY A 39 9.10 -7.75 10.45
CA GLY A 39 8.50 -8.71 11.39
C GLY A 39 7.86 -8.07 12.62
N LEU A 40 7.91 -6.73 12.72
CA LEU A 40 7.23 -6.00 13.79
C LEU A 40 5.71 -6.24 13.74
N GLY A 41 5.12 -6.35 12.54
CA GLY A 41 3.70 -6.70 12.38
C GLY A 41 3.36 -8.01 13.08
N ALA A 42 4.16 -9.06 12.87
CA ALA A 42 3.99 -10.36 13.53
C ALA A 42 4.08 -10.25 15.06
N LYS A 43 5.00 -9.42 15.56
CA LYS A 43 5.13 -9.18 17.00
C LYS A 43 3.91 -8.46 17.58
N LEU A 44 3.42 -7.41 16.93
CA LEU A 44 2.22 -6.69 17.36
C LEU A 44 0.99 -7.63 17.35
N LEU A 45 0.85 -8.46 16.32
CA LEU A 45 -0.21 -9.47 16.25
C LEU A 45 -0.13 -10.46 17.43
N SER A 46 1.07 -10.92 17.80
CA SER A 46 1.25 -11.78 18.98
C SER A 46 0.87 -11.13 20.31
N LEU A 47 0.83 -9.79 20.35
CA LEU A 47 0.41 -9.00 21.51
C LEU A 47 -1.09 -8.66 21.48
N GLY A 48 -1.84 -9.22 20.52
CA GLY A 48 -3.29 -9.02 20.38
C GLY A 48 -3.68 -7.82 19.51
N ALA A 49 -2.74 -7.20 18.80
CA ALA A 49 -3.09 -6.15 17.84
C ALA A 49 -3.80 -6.75 16.61
N THR A 50 -4.74 -6.02 16.04
CA THR A 50 -5.32 -6.33 14.74
C THR A 50 -4.51 -5.63 13.65
N LEU A 51 -3.96 -6.40 12.71
CA LEU A 51 -3.33 -5.85 11.51
C LEU A 51 -4.40 -5.63 10.44
N VAL A 52 -4.43 -4.44 9.85
CA VAL A 52 -5.43 -4.03 8.86
C VAL A 52 -4.76 -3.34 7.68
N ASP A 53 -5.46 -3.22 6.56
CA ASP A 53 -5.02 -2.44 5.40
C ASP A 53 -4.95 -0.95 5.77
N GLY A 54 -3.72 -0.41 5.79
CA GLY A 54 -3.47 0.95 6.27
C GLY A 54 -4.19 2.03 5.46
N GLY A 55 -4.27 1.86 4.13
CA GLY A 55 -4.98 2.79 3.25
C GLY A 55 -6.47 2.88 3.59
N GLU A 56 -7.15 1.74 3.67
CA GLU A 56 -8.57 1.66 4.05
C GLU A 56 -8.80 2.25 5.44
N ARG A 57 -7.97 1.84 6.42
CA ARG A 57 -8.08 2.33 7.79
C ARG A 57 -7.94 3.84 7.88
N MET A 58 -7.03 4.43 7.11
CA MET A 58 -6.85 5.89 7.10
C MET A 58 -8.04 6.61 6.48
N LEU A 59 -8.62 6.09 5.40
CA LEU A 59 -9.83 6.70 4.82
C LEU A 59 -11.02 6.66 5.77
N ASP A 60 -11.17 5.60 6.55
CA ASP A 60 -12.20 5.52 7.59
C ASP A 60 -11.96 6.54 8.70
N VAL A 61 -10.73 6.63 9.20
CA VAL A 61 -10.35 7.60 10.25
C VAL A 61 -10.57 9.04 9.79
N LEU A 62 -10.30 9.33 8.53
CA LEU A 62 -10.49 10.65 7.93
C LEU A 62 -11.96 10.94 7.56
N GLY A 63 -12.88 9.98 7.73
CA GLY A 63 -14.28 10.16 7.37
C GLY A 63 -14.48 10.36 5.87
N PHE A 64 -13.68 9.69 5.03
CA PHE A 64 -13.66 9.89 3.57
C PHE A 64 -15.04 9.75 2.92
N ASP A 65 -15.86 8.81 3.37
CA ASP A 65 -17.23 8.61 2.84
C ASP A 65 -18.14 9.80 3.10
N VAL A 66 -17.94 10.50 4.22
CA VAL A 66 -18.68 11.74 4.53
C VAL A 66 -18.14 12.88 3.67
N ALA A 67 -16.82 12.98 3.55
CA ALA A 67 -16.17 14.01 2.74
C ALA A 67 -16.55 13.91 1.24
N CYS A 68 -16.83 12.71 0.74
CA CYS A 68 -17.29 12.50 -0.65
C CYS A 68 -18.69 13.06 -0.93
N ARG A 69 -19.51 13.33 0.10
CA ARG A 69 -20.89 13.78 -0.11
C ARG A 69 -20.92 15.17 -0.72
N GLY A 70 -21.56 15.29 -1.88
CA GLY A 70 -21.66 16.56 -2.62
C GLY A 70 -20.42 16.90 -3.44
N CYS A 71 -19.39 16.05 -3.46
CA CYS A 71 -18.31 16.18 -4.41
C CYS A 71 -18.77 15.80 -5.83
N ALA A 72 -18.18 16.45 -6.83
CA ALA A 72 -18.36 16.05 -8.24
C ALA A 72 -17.25 15.10 -8.71
N ALA A 73 -16.07 15.17 -8.08
CA ALA A 73 -14.91 14.36 -8.42
C ALA A 73 -13.95 14.25 -7.22
N VAL A 74 -13.04 13.28 -7.30
CA VAL A 74 -11.90 13.09 -6.39
C VAL A 74 -10.62 13.17 -7.20
N ILE A 75 -9.60 13.85 -6.65
CA ILE A 75 -8.25 13.89 -7.20
C ILE A 75 -7.32 13.20 -6.21
N THR A 76 -6.45 12.30 -6.68
CA THR A 76 -5.46 11.62 -5.85
C THR A 76 -4.17 11.36 -6.62
N GLY A 77 -3.11 10.98 -5.92
CA GLY A 77 -1.80 10.82 -6.52
C GLY A 77 -0.75 10.23 -5.60
N GLU A 78 0.37 9.81 -6.19
CA GLU A 78 1.60 9.47 -5.48
C GLU A 78 2.81 9.66 -6.42
N GLY A 79 4.03 9.53 -5.89
CA GLY A 79 5.24 9.76 -6.69
C GLY A 79 5.43 8.81 -7.87
N ARG A 80 4.89 7.59 -7.80
CA ARG A 80 4.99 6.58 -8.88
C ARG A 80 3.74 5.71 -8.92
N LEU A 81 3.11 5.64 -10.10
CA LEU A 81 2.07 4.65 -10.38
C LEU A 81 2.72 3.42 -11.02
N ASP A 82 2.52 2.24 -10.44
CA ASP A 82 3.03 0.97 -10.97
C ASP A 82 2.03 -0.16 -10.71
N GLY A 83 2.31 -1.37 -11.21
CA GLY A 83 1.45 -2.54 -11.02
C GLY A 83 1.25 -2.90 -9.54
N THR A 84 2.25 -2.62 -8.69
CA THR A 84 2.15 -2.86 -7.23
C THR A 84 1.22 -1.86 -6.54
N SER A 85 0.89 -0.72 -7.17
CA SER A 85 -0.12 0.18 -6.63
C SER A 85 -1.48 -0.51 -6.43
N LEU A 86 -1.79 -1.55 -7.22
CA LEU A 86 -2.99 -2.38 -7.06
C LEU A 86 -3.02 -3.20 -5.76
N GLU A 87 -1.87 -3.40 -5.11
CA GLU A 87 -1.71 -4.16 -3.87
C GLU A 87 -2.13 -3.38 -2.61
N GLY A 88 -2.84 -2.26 -2.78
CA GLY A 88 -3.40 -1.47 -1.68
C GLY A 88 -2.65 -0.18 -1.38
N LYS A 89 -1.92 0.39 -2.37
CA LYS A 89 -1.40 1.76 -2.23
C LYS A 89 -2.56 2.76 -2.20
N LEU A 90 -2.35 3.84 -1.46
CA LEU A 90 -3.39 4.80 -1.14
C LEU A 90 -4.16 5.34 -2.36
N PRO A 91 -3.54 5.72 -3.50
CA PRO A 91 -4.28 6.26 -4.63
C PRO A 91 -5.29 5.28 -5.23
N VAL A 92 -4.95 3.99 -5.28
CA VAL A 92 -5.86 2.94 -5.75
C VAL A 92 -7.00 2.72 -4.77
N VAL A 93 -6.72 2.75 -3.46
CA VAL A 93 -7.75 2.63 -2.41
C VAL A 93 -8.74 3.80 -2.50
N VAL A 94 -8.23 5.03 -2.62
CA VAL A 94 -9.03 6.23 -2.83
C VAL A 94 -9.87 6.12 -4.11
N ALA A 95 -9.27 5.71 -5.23
CA ALA A 95 -9.98 5.57 -6.49
C ALA A 95 -11.14 4.56 -6.39
N ARG A 96 -10.91 3.37 -5.81
CA ARG A 96 -11.96 2.36 -5.60
C ARG A 96 -13.09 2.90 -4.74
N LYS A 97 -12.77 3.55 -3.62
CA LYS A 97 -13.76 4.09 -2.70
C LYS A 97 -14.56 5.24 -3.32
N ALA A 98 -13.92 6.16 -4.04
CA ALA A 98 -14.58 7.24 -4.76
C ALA A 98 -15.54 6.72 -5.85
N ARG A 99 -15.13 5.69 -6.60
CA ARG A 99 -16.01 5.05 -7.61
C ARG A 99 -17.23 4.38 -6.99
N HIS A 100 -17.12 3.83 -5.78
CA HIS A 100 -18.29 3.29 -5.07
C HIS A 100 -19.34 4.37 -4.77
N HIS A 101 -18.92 5.62 -4.59
CA HIS A 101 -19.80 6.79 -4.47
C HIS A 101 -20.26 7.36 -5.83
N GLY A 102 -19.91 6.72 -6.94
CA GLY A 102 -20.25 7.20 -8.28
C GLY A 102 -19.50 8.47 -8.70
N LEU A 103 -18.41 8.82 -8.01
CA LEU A 103 -17.62 10.01 -8.31
C LEU A 103 -16.63 9.74 -9.45
N ARG A 104 -16.39 10.78 -10.26
CA ARG A 104 -15.27 10.80 -11.20
C ARG A 104 -13.95 10.86 -10.44
N VAL A 105 -12.95 10.11 -10.89
CA VAL A 105 -11.64 9.99 -10.24
C VAL A 105 -10.54 10.43 -11.20
N LEU A 106 -9.77 11.43 -10.78
CA LEU A 106 -8.61 11.95 -11.51
C LEU A 106 -7.33 11.55 -10.78
N GLY A 107 -6.39 10.96 -11.51
CA GLY A 107 -5.08 10.57 -11.00
C GLY A 107 -4.00 11.56 -11.44
N HIS A 108 -3.15 12.00 -10.51
CA HIS A 108 -1.96 12.79 -10.82
C HIS A 108 -0.74 12.14 -10.17
N PHE A 109 0.21 11.67 -10.98
CA PHE A 109 1.35 10.89 -10.48
C PHE A 109 2.68 11.50 -10.90
N GLY A 110 3.73 11.29 -10.10
CA GLY A 110 5.06 11.77 -10.46
C GLY A 110 5.60 11.09 -11.72
N CYS A 111 5.59 9.76 -11.76
CA CYS A 111 6.12 8.99 -12.88
C CYS A 111 5.41 7.65 -13.11
N ARG A 112 5.65 7.07 -14.28
CA ARG A 112 5.21 5.72 -14.68
C ARG A 112 6.21 4.68 -14.16
N GLY A 113 5.72 3.64 -13.52
CA GLY A 113 6.47 2.41 -13.23
C GLY A 113 5.94 1.22 -14.02
N ASP A 114 6.56 0.06 -13.83
CA ASP A 114 6.20 -1.13 -14.58
C ASP A 114 4.75 -1.54 -14.32
N GLY A 115 4.00 -1.82 -15.39
CA GLY A 115 2.59 -2.25 -15.31
C GLY A 115 1.60 -1.16 -14.89
N TRP A 116 2.00 0.13 -14.89
CA TRP A 116 1.15 1.25 -14.47
C TRP A 116 -0.22 1.32 -15.15
N GLN A 117 -0.34 0.83 -16.40
CA GLN A 117 -1.58 0.85 -17.17
C GLN A 117 -2.72 0.10 -16.46
N GLN A 118 -2.39 -0.96 -15.70
CA GLN A 118 -3.36 -1.77 -14.98
C GLN A 118 -3.97 -0.97 -13.82
N ALA A 119 -3.15 -0.18 -13.12
CA ALA A 119 -3.61 0.71 -12.07
C ALA A 119 -4.34 1.94 -12.63
N ALA A 120 -3.88 2.47 -13.76
CA ALA A 120 -4.49 3.63 -14.43
C ALA A 120 -5.95 3.38 -14.86
N ALA A 121 -6.33 2.14 -15.13
CA ALA A 121 -7.70 1.78 -15.49
C ALA A 121 -8.76 2.09 -14.39
N LEU A 122 -8.34 2.39 -13.16
CA LEU A 122 -9.22 2.80 -12.07
C LEU A 122 -9.56 4.30 -12.08
N PHE A 123 -8.90 5.07 -12.92
CA PHE A 123 -9.04 6.51 -13.02
C PHE A 123 -9.72 6.87 -14.32
N ASP A 124 -10.58 7.89 -14.29
CA ASP A 124 -11.24 8.37 -15.51
C ASP A 124 -10.27 9.24 -16.33
N GLU A 125 -9.32 9.91 -15.68
CA GLU A 125 -8.16 10.54 -16.33
C GLU A 125 -6.91 10.40 -15.47
N VAL A 126 -5.74 10.30 -16.12
CA VAL A 126 -4.44 10.20 -15.46
C VAL A 126 -3.46 11.18 -16.09
N ALA A 127 -2.85 12.02 -15.25
CA ALA A 127 -1.74 12.90 -15.59
C ALA A 127 -0.45 12.42 -14.92
N PHE A 128 0.68 12.71 -15.58
CA PHE A 128 2.02 12.40 -15.08
C PHE A 128 2.91 13.64 -15.13
N GLU A 129 3.74 13.86 -14.12
CA GLU A 129 4.68 14.99 -14.07
C GLU A 129 5.93 14.77 -14.93
N CYS A 130 6.35 13.51 -15.10
CA CYS A 130 7.48 13.13 -15.93
C CYS A 130 7.04 12.14 -17.02
N ASP A 131 7.74 12.19 -18.16
CA ASP A 131 7.58 11.22 -19.25
C ASP A 131 8.08 9.81 -18.85
#